data_AF-A0A7C0Y3Y6-F1
#
_entry.id   AF-A0A7C0Y3Y6-F1
#
_cell.length_a   1.000
_cell.length_b   1.000
_cell.length_c   1.000
_cell.angle_alpha   90.00
_cell.angle_beta   90.00
_cell.angle_gamma   90.00
#
_symmetry.space_group_name_H-M   'P 1'
#
loop_
_entity.id
_entity.type
_entity.pdbx_description
1 polymer ?
#
loop_
_entity_poly.entity_id
_entity_poly.type
_entity_poly.pdbx_seq_one_letter_code
_entity_poly.pdbx_strand_id
1 'polypeptide(L)' 'ALGNLIDRLFYGNVIDFIDFHIGKYHWPAFNIADSVISIGVFLLFLCFYRERD' A
#
# COMPACT_ATOMS: atom_id res chain seq x y z
N ALA A 1 -1.18 1.42 -7.58
CA ALA A 1 -0.18 0.81 -8.49
C ALA A 1 0.40 1.82 -9.48
N LEU A 2 -0.43 2.58 -10.22
CA LEU A 2 0.05 3.57 -11.19
C LEU A 2 0.99 4.63 -10.59
N GLY A 3 0.73 5.12 -9.38
CA GLY A 3 1.62 6.05 -8.68
C GLY A 3 3.05 5.53 -8.55
N ASN A 4 3.23 4.34 -7.96
CA ASN A 4 4.55 3.70 -7.85
C ASN A 4 5.19 3.36 -9.22
N LEU A 5 4.42 3.25 -10.29
CA LEU A 5 4.95 3.06 -11.64
C LEU A 5 5.50 4.39 -12.18
N ILE A 6 4.74 5.47 -12.04
CA ILE A 6 5.17 6.83 -12.40
C ILE A 6 6.45 7.17 -11.63
N ASP A 7 6.50 6.90 -10.33
CA ASP A 7 7.70 7.19 -9.53
C ASP A 7 8.94 6.48 -10.07
N ARG A 8 8.81 5.19 -10.42
CA ARG A 8 9.91 4.43 -11.03
C ARG A 8 10.35 4.97 -12.39
N LEU A 9 9.41 5.47 -13.20
CA LEU A 9 9.72 6.01 -14.52
C LEU A 9 10.46 7.35 -14.44
N PHE A 10 10.09 8.22 -13.49
CA PHE A 10 10.66 9.57 -13.39
C PHE A 10 11.83 9.68 -12.41
N TYR A 11 11.81 8.92 -11.32
CA TYR A 11 12.79 9.00 -10.24
C TYR A 11 13.68 7.76 -10.12
N GLY A 12 13.38 6.67 -10.84
CA GLY A 12 14.15 5.42 -10.81
C GLY A 12 13.89 4.53 -9.59
N ASN A 13 13.12 5.00 -8.62
CA ASN A 13 12.72 4.27 -7.42
C ASN A 13 11.36 4.78 -6.92
N VAL A 14 10.74 4.02 -6.01
CA VAL A 14 9.51 4.43 -5.32
C VAL A 14 9.90 5.32 -4.14
N ILE A 15 9.12 6.37 -3.89
CA ILE A 15 9.32 7.25 -2.75
C ILE A 15 8.35 6.83 -1.64
N ASP A 16 8.92 6.27 -0.58
CA ASP A 16 8.20 5.90 0.64
C ASP A 16 8.42 6.98 1.71
N PHE A 17 7.34 7.47 2.30
CA PHE A 17 7.38 8.62 3.22
C PHE A 17 6.59 8.42 4.51
N ILE A 18 5.84 7.32 4.62
CA ILE A 18 5.11 6.97 5.84
C ILE A 18 5.90 5.87 6.55
N ASP A 19 6.48 6.20 7.70
CA ASP A 19 7.18 5.26 8.59
C ASP A 19 6.39 5.11 9.90
N PHE A 20 6.02 3.89 10.24
CA PHE A 20 5.35 3.57 11.49
C PHE A 20 6.25 2.70 12.36
N HIS A 21 6.44 3.09 13.61
CA HIS A 21 7.29 2.34 14.52
C HIS A 21 6.75 2.35 15.95
N ILE A 22 7.05 1.28 16.70
CA ILE A 22 6.77 1.15 18.13
C ILE A 22 8.06 0.67 18.82
N GLY A 23 8.66 1.53 19.63
CA GLY A 23 9.96 1.25 20.25
C GLY A 23 11.04 1.00 19.19
N LYS A 24 11.63 -0.19 19.20
CA LYS A 24 12.65 -0.63 18.22
C LYS A 24 12.06 -1.33 16.98
N TYR A 25 10.75 -1.56 16.97
CA TYR A 25 10.08 -2.24 15.88
C TYR A 25 9.64 -1.22 14.84
N HIS A 26 10.13 -1.38 13.61
CA HIS A 26 9.74 -0.56 12.46
C HIS A 26 8.87 -1.40 11.53
N TRP A 27 7.70 -0.87 11.19
CA TRP A 27 6.96 -1.33 10.03
C TRP A 27 7.69 -0.83 8.77
N PRO A 28 7.74 -1.62 7.68
CA PRO A 28 8.33 -1.16 6.44
C PRO A 28 7.71 0.16 5.98
N ALA A 29 8.53 1.16 5.67
CA ALA A 29 8.03 2.42 5.16
C ALA A 29 7.20 2.18 3.88
N PHE A 30 6.15 2.97 3.70
CA PHE A 30 5.23 2.84 2.57
C PHE A 30 4.69 4.21 2.15
N ASN A 31 3.91 4.21 1.07
CA ASN A 31 3.31 5.44 0.55
C ASN A 31 1.78 5.33 0.37
N ILE A 32 1.18 6.41 -0.11
CA ILE A 32 -0.27 6.48 -0.36
C ILE A 32 -0.72 5.46 -1.41
N ALA A 33 0.09 5.19 -2.44
CA ALA A 33 -0.27 4.22 -3.46
C ALA A 33 -0.35 2.80 -2.91
N ASP A 34 0.51 2.44 -1.95
CA ASP A 34 0.47 1.15 -1.25
C ASP A 34 -0.73 1.03 -0.31
N SER A 35 -1.10 2.13 0.35
CA SER A 35 -2.28 2.21 1.20
C SER A 35 -3.56 1.95 0.40
N VAL A 36 -3.70 2.58 -0.77
CA VAL A 36 -4.86 2.39 -1.66
C VAL A 36 -4.93 0.97 -2.20
N ILE A 37 -3.79 0.36 -2.57
CA ILE A 37 -3.76 -1.05 -2.99
C ILE A 37 -4.26 -1.95 -1.84
N SER A 38 -3.73 -1.74 -0.63
CA SER A 38 -4.06 -2.56 0.54
C SER A 38 -5.54 -2.47 0.89
N ILE A 39 -6.10 -1.26 0.90
CA ILE A 39 -7.54 -1.03 1.12
C ILE A 39 -8.37 -1.66 0.00
N GLY A 40 -7.97 -1.50 -1.26
CA GLY A 40 -8.68 -2.11 -2.40
C GLY A 40 -8.74 -3.64 -2.31
N VAL A 41 -7.62 -4.29 -1.97
CA VAL A 41 -7.57 -5.74 -1.74
C VAL A 41 -8.44 -6.16 -0.57
N PHE A 42 -8.41 -5.41 0.53
CA PHE A 42 -9.25 -5.69 1.70
C PHE A 42 -10.75 -5.58 1.36
N LEU A 43 -11.15 -4.54 0.64
CA LEU A 43 -12.55 -4.36 0.19
C LEU A 43 -12.98 -5.46 -0.78
N LEU A 44 -12.10 -5.86 -1.71
CA LEU A 44 -12.37 -6.98 -2.62
C LEU A 44 -12.56 -8.28 -1.86
N PHE A 45 -11.73 -8.55 -0.86
CA PHE A 45 -11.87 -9.71 0.02
C PHE A 45 -13.20 -9.69 0.78
N LEU A 46 -13.58 -8.55 1.35
CA LEU A 46 -14.88 -8.40 2.01
C LEU A 46 -16.06 -8.60 1.06
N CYS A 47 -15.94 -8.12 -0.18
CA CYS A 47 -16.96 -8.33 -1.22
C CYS A 47 -17.15 -9.82 -1.50
N PHE A 48 -16.05 -10.54 -1.74
CA PHE A 48 -16.09 -11.99 -1.98
C PHE A 48 -16.56 -12.77 -0.77
N TYR A 49 -16.21 -12.34 0.44
CA TYR A 49 -16.70 -12.97 1.67
C TYR A 49 -18.23 -12.83 1.77
N ARG A 50 -18.77 -11.63 1.53
CA ARG A 50 -20.21 -11.36 1.58
C ARG A 50 -21.00 -12.12 0.50
N GLU A 51 -20.43 -12.34 -0.69
CA GLU A 51 -21.11 -13.12 -1.75
C GLU A 51 -21.20 -14.62 -1.44
N ARG A 52 -20.44 -15.11 -0.46
CA ARG A 52 -20.42 -16.52 -0.07
C ARG A 52 -21.46 -16.88 0.99
N ASP A 53 -21.91 -15.87 1.75
CA ASP A 53 -23.01 -15.97 2.73
C ASP A 53 -24.37 -15.77 2.04
#